data_AF-A0AAJ3N024-F1
#
_entry.id   AF-A0AAJ3N024-F1
#
_cell.length_a   1.000
_cell.length_b   1.000
_cell.length_c   1.000
_cell.angle_alpha   90.00
_cell.angle_beta   90.00
_cell.angle_gamma   90.00
#
_symmetry.space_group_name_H-M   'P 1'
#
loop_
_entity.id
_entity.type
_entity.pdbx_description
1 polymer ?
#
loop_
_entity_poly.entity_id
_entity_poly.type
_entity_poly.pdbx_seq_one_letter_code
_entity_poly.pdbx_strand_id
1 'polypeptide(L)' 'MPKSDRKFHNQSQEYEQNYQLRKHGLRQTKENRDLLDKVTPPHTTNVDIDKIIQKNLKKFDKKES' A
#
# COMPACT_ATOMS: atom_id res chain seq x y z
N MET A 1 0.60 -17.80 -14.71
CA MET A 1 -0.21 -17.25 -13.60
C MET A 1 -1.20 -16.27 -14.23
N PRO A 2 -2.52 -16.44 -14.06
CA PRO A 2 -3.46 -15.46 -14.60
C PRO A 2 -3.22 -14.15 -13.84
N LYS A 3 -2.97 -13.07 -14.60
CA LYS A 3 -2.89 -11.71 -14.06
C LYS A 3 -4.23 -11.46 -13.38
N SER A 4 -4.26 -11.52 -12.05
CA SER A 4 -5.47 -11.23 -11.29
C SER A 4 -5.94 -9.84 -11.69
N ASP A 5 -7.08 -9.77 -12.37
CA ASP A 5 -7.85 -8.59 -12.74
C ASP A 5 -8.43 -7.90 -11.48
N ARG A 6 -7.65 -7.85 -10.39
CA ARG A 6 -8.01 -7.14 -9.18
C ARG A 6 -7.79 -5.66 -9.46
N LYS A 7 -8.83 -5.04 -10.02
CA LYS A 7 -8.89 -3.59 -10.24
C LYS A 7 -8.77 -2.81 -8.92
N PHE A 8 -9.26 -3.39 -7.83
CA PHE A 8 -9.32 -2.79 -6.51
C PHE A 8 -8.23 -3.32 -5.59
N HIS A 9 -7.71 -2.43 -4.74
CA HIS A 9 -6.83 -2.80 -3.65
C HIS A 9 -7.63 -3.47 -2.53
N ASN A 10 -7.19 -4.66 -2.15
CA ASN A 10 -7.71 -5.42 -1.03
C ASN A 10 -7.00 -5.03 0.26
N GLN A 11 -7.63 -4.12 0.99
CA GLN A 11 -7.15 -3.61 2.28
C GLN A 11 -7.11 -4.68 3.38
N SER A 12 -7.93 -5.73 3.28
CA SER A 12 -8.01 -6.79 4.28
C SER A 12 -6.91 -7.85 4.14
N GLN A 13 -6.07 -7.79 3.10
CA GLN A 13 -4.97 -8.74 2.91
C GLN A 13 -3.62 -8.11 3.23
N GLU A 14 -3.02 -8.53 4.35
CA GLU A 14 -1.68 -8.09 4.78
C GLU A 14 -0.61 -8.29 3.70
N TYR A 15 -0.71 -9.36 2.92
CA TYR A 15 0.20 -9.61 1.79
C TYR A 15 0.12 -8.50 0.74
N GLU A 16 -1.07 -8.02 0.42
CA GLU A 16 -1.28 -6.99 -0.60
C GLU A 16 -0.82 -5.61 -0.10
N GLN A 17 -1.07 -5.29 1.17
CA GLN A 17 -0.52 -4.09 1.80
C GLN A 17 1.01 -4.12 1.82
N ASN A 18 1.60 -5.25 2.20
CA ASN A 18 3.06 -5.43 2.19
C ASN A 18 3.67 -5.33 0.79
N TYR A 19 2.95 -5.82 -0.23
CA TYR A 19 3.35 -5.66 -1.62
C TYR A 19 3.43 -4.18 -2.01
N GLN A 20 2.41 -3.39 -1.68
CA GLN A 20 2.41 -1.94 -1.97
C GLN A 20 3.52 -1.22 -1.21
N LEU A 21 3.68 -1.48 0.10
CA LEU A 21 4.77 -0.87 0.89
C LEU A 21 6.15 -1.19 0.30
N ARG A 22 6.41 -2.45 -0.05
CA ARG A 22 7.67 -2.88 -0.67
C ARG A 22 7.90 -2.22 -2.03
N LYS A 23 6.87 -2.12 -2.86
CA LYS A 23 6.93 -1.48 -4.18
C LYS A 23 7.39 -0.02 -4.09
N HIS A 24 7.07 0.66 -2.98
CA HIS A 24 7.45 2.06 -2.71
C HIS A 24 8.68 2.22 -1.81
N GLY A 25 9.43 1.15 -1.52
CA GLY A 25 10.63 1.22 -0.68
C GLY A 25 10.34 1.49 0.80
N LEU A 26 9.11 1.24 1.25
CA LEU A 26 8.67 1.43 2.63
C LEU A 26 8.89 0.16 3.44
N ARG A 27 9.08 0.30 4.75
CA ARG A 27 9.17 -0.87 5.64
C ARG A 27 7.81 -1.55 5.74
N GLN A 28 7.84 -2.87 5.78
CA GLN A 28 6.65 -3.73 5.92
C GLN A 28 6.29 -3.90 7.40
N THR A 29 6.16 -2.79 8.15
CA THR A 29 5.79 -2.80 9.57
C THR A 29 4.28 -2.75 9.76
N LYS A 30 3.81 -3.08 10.96
CA LYS A 30 2.40 -2.90 11.34
C LYS A 30 1.99 -1.43 11.21
N GLU A 31 2.81 -0.49 11.68
CA GLU A 31 2.51 0.95 11.62
C GLU A 31 2.32 1.45 10.19
N ASN A 32 3.18 1.04 9.25
CA ASN A 32 3.03 1.42 7.85
C ASN A 32 1.78 0.79 7.21
N ARG A 33 1.37 -0.40 7.63
CA ARG A 33 0.13 -1.04 7.17
C ARG A 33 -1.10 -0.34 7.73
N ASP A 34 -1.11 -0.03 9.03
CA ASP A 34 -2.18 0.73 9.69
C ASP A 34 -2.30 2.14 9.08
N LEU A 35 -1.17 2.78 8.77
CA LEU A 35 -1.15 4.06 8.07
C LEU A 35 -1.70 3.94 6.65
N LEU A 36 -1.29 2.91 5.90
CA LEU A 36 -1.78 2.65 4.55
C LEU A 36 -3.29 2.46 4.54
N ASP A 37 -3.82 1.67 5.48
CA ASP A 37 -5.27 1.47 5.63
C ASP A 37 -5.98 2.79 5.94
N LYS A 38 -5.46 3.56 6.90
CA LYS A 38 -6.02 4.86 7.31
C LYS A 38 -6.08 5.90 6.18
N VAL A 39 -5.10 5.91 5.28
CA VAL A 39 -5.05 6.89 4.17
C VAL A 39 -5.74 6.40 2.90
N THR A 40 -6.10 5.12 2.84
CA THR A 40 -6.71 4.49 1.66
C THR A 40 -8.23 4.45 1.81
N PRO A 41 -8.99 5.19 0.98
CA PRO A 41 -10.43 5.08 0.97
C PRO A 41 -10.90 3.68 0.59
N PRO A 42 -12.11 3.25 1.01
CA PRO A 42 -12.72 2.04 0.48
C PRO A 42 -12.88 2.13 -1.05
N HIS A 43 -12.81 0.99 -1.73
CA HIS A 43 -12.90 0.87 -3.20
C HIS A 43 -11.78 1.58 -3.99
N THR A 44 -10.65 1.88 -3.36
CA THR A 44 -9.48 2.43 -4.04
C THR A 44 -8.92 1.43 -5.06
N THR A 45 -8.56 1.90 -6.25
CA THR A 45 -7.93 1.06 -7.27
C THR A 45 -6.44 0.85 -7.00
N ASN A 46 -5.86 -0.21 -7.55
CA ASN A 46 -4.40 -0.41 -7.47
C ASN A 46 -3.59 0.72 -8.13
N VAL A 47 -4.20 1.53 -9.00
CA VAL A 47 -3.56 2.71 -9.61
C VAL A 47 -3.65 3.92 -8.69
N ASP A 48 -4.78 4.09 -8.00
CA ASP A 48 -4.96 5.23 -7.09
C ASP A 48 -4.19 5.06 -5.78
N ILE A 49 -3.99 3.83 -5.32
CA ILE A 49 -3.20 3.59 -4.11
C ILE A 49 -1.74 4.02 -4.27
N ASP A 50 -1.16 3.85 -5.46
CA ASP A 50 0.18 4.36 -5.75
C ASP A 50 0.25 5.88 -5.54
N LYS A 51 -0.76 6.62 -6.02
CA LYS A 51 -0.83 8.08 -5.85
C LYS A 51 -1.02 8.48 -4.38
N ILE A 52 -1.84 7.73 -3.64
CA ILE A 52 -2.08 7.97 -2.22
C ILE A 52 -0.80 7.77 -1.40
N ILE A 53 -0.06 6.69 -1.67
CA ILE A 53 1.22 6.40 -1.02
C ILE A 53 2.21 7.51 -1.35
N GLN A 54 2.35 7.88 -2.63
CA GLN A 54 3.25 8.96 -3.04
C GLN A 54 2.93 10.30 -2.36
N LYS A 55 1.64 10.66 -2.27
CA LYS A 55 1.20 11.89 -1.59
C LYS A 55 1.51 11.89 -0.10
N ASN A 56 1.56 10.71 0.53
CA ASN A 56 1.80 10.53 1.96
C ASN A 56 3.20 9.99 2.28
N LEU A 57 4.12 9.93 1.31
CA LEU A 57 5.47 9.32 1.44
C LEU A 57 6.24 9.79 2.68
N LYS A 58 6.07 11.05 3.08
CA LYS A 58 6.73 11.65 4.25
C LYS A 58 6.24 11.09 5.60
N LYS A 59 5.09 10.43 5.63
CA LYS A 59 4.49 9.85 6.83
C LYS A 59 4.87 8.38 7.04
N PHE A 60 5.37 7.71 6.01
CA PHE A 60 5.75 6.31 6.07
C PHE A 60 7.22 6.14 6.48
N ASP A 61 7.48 5.11 7.27
CA ASP A 61 8.86 4.73 7.60
C ASP A 61 9.51 4.05 6.38
N LYS A 62 10.61 4.62 5.91
CA LYS A 62 11.36 4.10 4.76
C LYS A 62 12.25 2.97 5.21
N LYS A 63 12.48 2.02 4.30
CA LYS A 63 13.48 0.98 4.54
C LYS A 63 14.85 1.67 4.50
N GLU A 64 15.45 1.91 5.68
CA GLU A 64 16.84 2.34 5.74
C GLU A 64 17.69 1.37 4.92
N SER A 65 18.48 1.92 4.00
CA SER A 65 19.46 1.17 3.19
C SER A 65 20.73 0.96 3.97
#